data_AF-A0A1F7CTK6-F1
#
_entry.id   AF-A0A1F7CTK6-F1
#
_cell.length_a   1.000
_cell.length_b   1.000
_cell.length_c   1.000
_cell.angle_alpha   90.00
_cell.angle_beta   90.00
_cell.angle_gamma   90.00
#
_symmetry.space_group_name_H-M   'P 1'
#
loop_
_entity.id
_entity.type
_entity.pdbx_description
1 polymer ?
#
loop_
_entity_poly.entity_id
_entity_poly.type
_entity_poly.pdbx_seq_one_letter_code
_entity_poly.pdbx_strand_id
1 'polypeptide(L)'
;MFQRFLRAAIFLLAPIAAFAQPAVAPSQQKGDVTLLAPLGSSPSISANGNAVFAYITESLGWLQEVAVGMVMLWLVFSGIMIMVSGNDQGKRTQAKEHAVAAIIGLLMLFLFGFILSVLNANFFLQ
;
A
#
# COMPACT_ATOMS: atom_id res chain seq x y z
N MET A 1 -10.66 24.43 -70.66
CA MET A 1 -10.78 25.41 -69.56
C MET A 1 -11.45 24.83 -68.29
N PHE A 2 -12.33 23.83 -68.42
CA PHE A 2 -13.10 23.24 -67.31
C PHE A 2 -12.30 22.32 -66.35
N GLN A 3 -11.21 21.69 -66.81
CA GLN A 3 -10.36 20.82 -65.97
C GLN A 3 -9.50 21.56 -64.93
N ARG A 4 -9.33 22.89 -65.06
CA ARG A 4 -8.60 23.71 -64.09
C ARG A 4 -9.46 24.02 -62.85
N PHE A 5 -10.77 24.08 -63.01
CA PHE A 5 -11.73 24.28 -61.91
C PHE A 5 -11.95 23.02 -61.08
N LEU A 6 -11.91 21.83 -61.71
CA LEU A 6 -12.06 20.55 -61.00
C LEU A 6 -10.88 20.26 -60.05
N ARG A 7 -9.66 20.68 -60.41
CA ARG A 7 -8.46 20.57 -59.54
C ARG A 7 -8.44 21.58 -58.40
N ALA A 8 -9.07 22.74 -58.58
CA ALA A 8 -9.18 23.77 -57.53
C ALA A 8 -10.19 23.37 -56.44
N ALA A 9 -11.26 22.64 -56.79
CA ALA A 9 -12.24 22.14 -55.82
C ALA A 9 -11.67 21.06 -54.86
N ILE A 10 -10.70 20.27 -55.32
CA ILE A 10 -10.05 19.22 -54.50
C ILE A 10 -9.09 19.84 -53.47
N PHE A 11 -8.50 21.00 -53.75
CA PHE A 11 -7.60 21.69 -52.82
C PHE A 11 -8.32 22.45 -51.69
N LEU A 12 -9.61 22.76 -51.85
CA LEU A 12 -10.39 23.46 -50.82
C LEU A 12 -11.01 22.52 -49.77
N LEU A 13 -11.00 21.20 -49.98
CA LEU A 13 -11.45 20.21 -49.00
C LEU A 13 -10.30 19.57 -48.19
N ALA A 14 -9.05 19.86 -48.55
CA ALA A 14 -7.87 19.25 -47.93
C ALA A 14 -7.47 19.75 -46.53
N PRO A 15 -7.88 20.92 -45.98
CA PRO A 15 -7.40 21.31 -44.66
C PRO A 15 -8.20 20.66 -43.52
N ILE A 16 -9.40 20.12 -43.77
CA ILE A 16 -10.26 19.60 -42.68
C ILE A 16 -9.81 18.20 -42.22
N ALA A 17 -9.17 17.41 -43.09
CA ALA A 17 -8.66 16.09 -42.71
C ALA A 17 -7.34 16.16 -41.91
N ALA A 18 -6.62 17.28 -41.93
CA ALA A 18 -5.40 17.48 -41.14
C ALA A 18 -5.68 17.88 -39.68
N PHE A 19 -6.91 18.30 -39.37
CA PHE A 19 -7.38 18.56 -37.99
C PHE A 19 -8.25 17.44 -37.42
N ALA A 20 -8.58 16.42 -38.23
CA ALA A 20 -9.03 15.15 -37.71
C ALA A 20 -7.80 14.34 -37.23
N GLN A 21 -7.09 14.87 -36.22
CA GLN A 21 -6.53 13.96 -35.24
C GLN A 21 -7.71 13.09 -34.84
N PRO A 22 -7.66 11.74 -34.95
CA PRO A 22 -8.58 10.96 -34.15
C PRO A 22 -8.42 11.54 -32.77
N ALA A 23 -9.51 12.04 -32.19
CA ALA A 23 -9.57 12.20 -30.77
C ALA A 23 -9.29 10.78 -30.27
N VAL A 24 -8.01 10.48 -30.03
CA VAL A 24 -7.62 9.66 -28.91
C VAL A 24 -8.31 10.38 -27.78
N ALA A 25 -9.56 9.96 -27.52
CA ALA A 25 -10.21 10.15 -26.25
C ALA A 25 -9.07 9.94 -25.27
N PRO A 26 -8.73 10.95 -24.44
CA PRO A 26 -7.56 10.86 -23.59
C PRO A 26 -7.65 9.47 -23.00
N SER A 27 -6.74 8.58 -23.42
CA SER A 27 -6.77 7.25 -22.88
C SER A 27 -6.67 7.59 -21.42
N GLN A 28 -7.71 7.23 -20.67
CA GLN A 28 -7.59 7.10 -19.24
C GLN A 28 -6.66 5.88 -19.10
N GLN A 29 -5.42 6.01 -19.60
CA GLN A 29 -4.24 5.38 -19.09
C GLN A 29 -4.42 5.70 -17.63
N LYS A 30 -4.90 4.67 -16.96
CA LYS A 30 -5.33 4.69 -15.58
C LYS A 30 -4.05 4.91 -14.81
N GLY A 31 -3.64 6.17 -14.80
CA GLY A 31 -2.28 6.58 -14.51
C GLY A 31 -1.99 6.15 -13.09
N ASP A 32 -0.79 5.64 -12.87
CA ASP A 32 -0.40 5.19 -11.56
C ASP A 32 -0.58 6.37 -10.58
N VAL A 33 -1.40 6.16 -9.56
CA VAL A 33 -1.67 7.18 -8.55
C VAL A 33 -0.40 7.31 -7.74
N THR A 34 0.25 8.48 -7.84
CA THR A 34 1.42 8.81 -7.03
C THR A 34 1.00 8.92 -5.57
N LEU A 35 1.69 8.19 -4.71
CA LEU A 35 1.40 8.16 -3.29
C LEU A 35 2.00 9.39 -2.60
N LEU A 36 1.26 9.98 -1.65
CA LEU A 36 1.80 11.06 -0.79
C LEU A 36 2.95 10.56 0.11
N ALA A 37 2.99 9.26 0.37
CA ALA A 37 4.08 8.57 1.03
C ALA A 37 4.34 7.23 0.32
N PRO A 38 5.59 6.92 -0.06
CA PRO A 38 5.91 5.66 -0.72
C PRO A 38 5.62 4.48 0.21
N LEU A 39 5.00 3.43 -0.33
CA LEU A 39 4.83 2.17 0.38
C LEU A 39 6.05 1.29 0.06
N GLY A 40 6.97 1.20 1.02
CA GLY A 40 8.25 0.51 0.79
C GLY A 40 9.07 1.17 -0.31
N SER A 41 9.18 0.53 -1.48
CA SER A 41 9.97 1.00 -2.63
C SER A 41 9.14 1.54 -3.81
N SER A 42 7.81 1.44 -3.74
CA SER A 42 6.91 1.85 -4.84
C SER A 42 6.32 3.24 -4.57
N PRO A 43 6.63 4.26 -5.40
CA PRO A 43 6.07 5.61 -5.24
C PRO A 43 4.68 5.77 -5.89
N SER A 44 4.17 4.72 -6.53
CA SER A 44 2.94 4.79 -7.33
C SER A 44 2.18 3.46 -7.34
N ILE A 45 0.85 3.52 -7.27
CA ILE A 45 -0.01 2.34 -7.36
C ILE A 45 -0.78 2.39 -8.68
N SER A 46 -0.79 1.28 -9.41
CA SER A 46 -1.62 1.17 -10.61
C SER A 46 -3.07 1.45 -10.28
N ALA A 47 -3.66 2.45 -10.93
CA ALA A 47 -4.99 2.91 -10.60
C ALA A 47 -6.08 1.92 -11.00
N ASN A 48 -5.79 0.63 -11.22
CA ASN A 48 -6.74 -0.48 -11.39
C ASN A 48 -7.80 -0.48 -10.28
N GLY A 49 -9.00 -1.02 -10.54
CA GLY A 49 -10.16 -0.90 -9.62
C GLY A 49 -9.90 -1.47 -8.22
N ASN A 50 -8.73 -2.07 -8.02
CA ASN A 50 -8.18 -2.66 -6.82
C ASN A 50 -7.05 -1.82 -6.17
N ALA A 51 -6.82 -0.57 -6.58
CA ALA A 51 -5.70 0.25 -6.08
C ALA A 51 -5.72 0.42 -4.55
N VAL A 52 -6.91 0.54 -3.95
CA VAL A 52 -7.08 0.62 -2.49
C VAL A 52 -6.66 -0.69 -1.81
N PHE A 53 -6.96 -1.84 -2.43
CA PHE A 53 -6.57 -3.13 -1.89
C PHE A 53 -5.06 -3.35 -2.01
N ALA A 54 -4.45 -2.98 -3.14
CA ALA A 54 -2.99 -3.00 -3.31
C ALA A 54 -2.29 -2.11 -2.27
N TYR A 55 -2.82 -0.90 -2.04
CA TYR A 55 -2.33 0.01 -1.00
C TYR A 55 -2.38 -0.64 0.39
N ILE A 56 -3.51 -1.25 0.76
CA ILE A 56 -3.66 -1.91 2.06
C ILE A 56 -2.65 -3.05 2.18
N THR A 57 -2.55 -3.94 1.18
CA THR A 57 -1.65 -5.10 1.23
C THR A 57 -0.18 -4.70 1.34
N GLU A 58 0.27 -3.69 0.58
CA GLU A 58 1.65 -3.18 0.67
C GLU A 58 1.94 -2.51 2.02
N SER A 59 0.93 -1.86 2.63
CA SER A 59 1.08 -1.21 3.94
C SER A 59 1.19 -2.19 5.12
N LEU A 60 0.72 -3.44 4.96
CA LEU A 60 0.74 -4.45 6.04
C LEU A 60 2.16 -4.81 6.48
N GLY A 61 3.11 -4.87 5.55
CA GLY A 61 4.51 -5.17 5.86
C GLY A 61 5.12 -4.10 6.78
N TRP A 62 4.95 -2.83 6.42
CA TRP A 62 5.40 -1.71 7.24
C TRP A 62 4.70 -1.70 8.61
N LEU A 63 3.40 -1.96 8.65
CA LEU A 63 2.65 -2.01 9.92
C LEU A 63 3.17 -3.12 10.84
N GLN A 64 3.52 -4.27 10.27
CA GLN A 64 4.12 -5.38 11.01
C GLN A 64 5.48 -5.01 11.59
N GLU A 65 6.34 -4.34 10.83
CA GLU A 65 7.64 -3.85 11.30
C GLU A 65 7.49 -2.88 12.50
N VAL A 66 6.57 -1.91 12.40
CA VAL A 66 6.29 -0.97 13.50
C VAL A 66 5.72 -1.70 14.72
N ALA A 67 4.82 -2.65 14.52
CA ALA A 67 4.21 -3.41 15.61
C ALA A 67 5.24 -4.26 16.37
N VAL A 68 6.15 -4.93 15.66
CA VAL A 68 7.26 -5.68 16.29
C VAL A 68 8.17 -4.74 17.08
N GLY A 69 8.48 -3.56 16.53
CA GLY A 69 9.24 -2.53 17.24
C GLY A 69 8.57 -2.11 18.55
N MET A 70 7.25 -1.90 18.53
CA MET A 70 6.48 -1.52 19.73
C MET A 70 6.47 -2.63 20.79
N VAL A 71 6.31 -3.89 20.39
CA VAL A 71 6.37 -5.04 21.31
C VAL A 71 7.74 -5.14 21.97
N MET A 72 8.81 -4.92 21.21
CA MET A 72 10.18 -4.95 21.74
C MET A 72 10.38 -3.88 22.83
N LEU A 73 9.89 -2.66 22.60
CA LEU A 73 9.95 -1.59 23.61
C LEU A 73 9.17 -1.95 24.87
N TRP A 74 7.99 -2.55 24.72
CA TRP A 74 7.16 -2.98 25.85
C TRP A 74 7.81 -4.10 26.67
N LEU A 75 8.51 -5.01 25.99
CA LEU A 75 9.24 -6.12 26.61
C LEU A 75 10.43 -5.59 27.43
N VAL A 76 11.18 -4.63 26.87
CA VAL A 76 12.27 -3.95 27.61
C VAL A 76 11.72 -3.20 28.82
N PHE A 77 10.61 -2.49 28.67
CA PHE A 77 9.95 -1.78 29.78
C PHE A 77 9.57 -2.73 30.92
N SER A 78 8.99 -3.89 30.59
CA SER A 78 8.70 -4.94 31.56
C SER A 78 9.98 -5.47 32.24
N GLY A 79 11.05 -5.69 31.49
CA GLY A 79 12.34 -6.12 32.03
C GLY A 79 12.91 -5.14 33.05
N ILE A 80 12.85 -3.84 32.76
CA ILE A 80 13.27 -2.78 33.69
C ILE A 80 12.40 -2.81 34.95
N MET A 81 11.09 -2.99 34.81
CA MET A 81 10.17 -3.07 35.95
C MET A 81 10.50 -4.26 36.86
N ILE A 82 10.91 -5.40 36.31
CA ILE A 82 11.40 -6.54 37.10
C ILE A 82 12.66 -6.16 37.88
N MET A 83 13.63 -5.48 37.24
CA MET A 83 14.88 -5.09 37.91
C MET A 83 14.64 -4.10 39.06
N VAL A 84 13.72 -3.15 38.88
CA VAL A 84 13.38 -2.12 39.89
C VAL A 84 12.52 -2.67 41.03
N SER A 85 11.82 -3.78 40.82
CA SER A 85 10.85 -4.32 41.78
C SER A 85 11.42 -4.74 43.15
N GLY A 86 12.73 -4.98 43.27
CA GLY A 86 13.37 -5.28 44.56
C GLY A 86 12.69 -6.44 45.31
N ASN A 87 12.29 -6.23 46.57
CA ASN A 87 11.58 -7.23 47.40
C ASN A 87 10.04 -7.11 47.31
N ASP A 88 9.51 -6.22 46.49
CA ASP A 88 8.07 -6.03 46.33
C ASP A 88 7.50 -7.09 45.38
N GLN A 89 6.80 -8.08 45.95
CA GLN A 89 6.18 -9.14 45.17
C GLN A 89 5.06 -8.65 44.25
N GLY A 90 4.35 -7.58 44.62
CA GLY A 90 3.28 -7.02 43.79
C GLY A 90 3.82 -6.47 42.48
N LYS A 91 4.90 -5.66 42.56
CA LYS A 91 5.58 -5.09 41.40
C LYS A 91 6.20 -6.17 40.50
N ARG A 92 6.70 -7.27 41.08
CA ARG A 92 7.21 -8.43 40.33
C ARG A 92 6.12 -9.12 39.53
N THR A 93 4.94 -9.32 40.13
CA THR A 93 3.82 -9.97 39.45
C THR A 93 3.31 -9.10 38.31
N GLN A 94 3.11 -7.79 38.55
CA GLN A 94 2.71 -6.84 37.52
C GLN A 94 3.72 -6.79 36.36
N ALA A 95 5.02 -6.76 36.66
CA ALA A 95 6.04 -6.75 35.62
C ALA A 95 6.00 -8.02 34.76
N LYS A 96 5.78 -9.20 35.37
CA LYS A 96 5.60 -10.47 34.64
C LYS A 96 4.35 -10.46 33.76
N GLU A 97 3.25 -9.91 34.23
CA GLU A 97 2.02 -9.77 33.42
C GLU A 97 2.28 -8.92 32.18
N HIS A 98 3.04 -7.83 32.31
CA HIS A 98 3.44 -7.02 31.15
C HIS A 98 4.38 -7.77 30.19
N ALA A 99 5.30 -8.60 30.68
CA ALA A 99 6.14 -9.44 29.82
C ALA A 99 5.30 -10.47 29.06
N VAL A 100 4.37 -11.14 29.75
CA VAL A 100 3.49 -12.14 29.16
C VAL A 100 2.57 -11.49 28.12
N ALA A 101 2.04 -10.30 28.41
CA ALA A 101 1.25 -9.54 27.45
C ALA A 101 2.05 -9.18 26.18
N ALA A 102 3.32 -8.78 26.31
CA ALA A 102 4.19 -8.54 25.16
C ALA A 102 4.43 -9.81 24.32
N ILE A 103 4.67 -10.95 24.98
CA ILE A 103 4.88 -12.24 24.32
C ILE A 103 3.62 -12.71 23.58
N ILE A 104 2.45 -12.55 24.20
CA ILE A 104 1.16 -12.85 23.57
C ILE A 104 0.94 -11.92 22.36
N GLY A 105 1.27 -10.63 22.48
CA GLY A 105 1.22 -9.69 21.37
C GLY A 105 2.13 -10.09 20.20
N LEU A 106 3.35 -10.54 20.49
CA LEU A 106 4.27 -11.05 19.47
C LEU A 106 3.71 -12.30 18.77
N LEU A 107 3.14 -13.22 19.55
CA LEU A 107 2.52 -14.43 19.03
C LEU A 107 1.34 -14.10 18.12
N MET A 108 0.49 -13.15 18.52
CA MET A 108 -0.62 -12.66 17.71
C MET A 108 -0.16 -12.01 16.40
N LEU A 109 0.93 -11.25 16.41
CA LEU A 109 1.52 -10.68 15.19
C LEU A 109 2.03 -11.78 14.23
N PHE A 110 2.64 -12.84 14.76
CA PHE A 110 3.06 -13.97 13.93
C PHE A 110 1.86 -14.72 13.33
N LEU A 111 0.80 -14.89 14.13
CA LEU A 111 -0.45 -15.51 13.68
C LEU A 111 -1.24 -14.60 12.73
N PHE A 112 -1.06 -13.29 12.75
CA PHE A 112 -1.77 -12.36 11.89
C PHE A 112 -1.53 -12.65 10.39
N GLY A 113 -0.27 -12.89 10.00
CA GLY A 113 0.06 -13.28 8.62
C GLY A 113 -0.61 -14.59 8.21
N PHE A 114 -0.66 -15.57 9.14
CA PHE A 114 -1.36 -16.84 8.92
C PHE A 114 -2.88 -16.68 8.83
N ILE A 115 -3.49 -15.87 9.70
CA ILE A 115 -4.93 -15.60 9.70
C ILE A 115 -5.33 -14.95 8.37
N LEU A 116 -4.55 -13.98 7.88
CA LEU A 116 -4.80 -13.35 6.58
C LEU A 116 -4.68 -14.35 5.42
N SER A 117 -3.71 -15.27 5.46
CA SER A 117 -3.57 -16.30 4.43
C SER A 117 -4.71 -17.33 4.45
N VAL A 118 -5.25 -17.63 5.63
CA VAL A 118 -6.41 -18.52 5.80
C VAL A 118 -7.70 -17.84 5.33
N LEU A 119 -7.86 -16.54 5.61
CA LEU A 119 -9.07 -15.80 5.23
C LEU A 119 -9.17 -15.61 3.72
N ASN A 120 -8.04 -15.44 3.04
CA ASN A 120 -8.00 -15.37 1.59
C ASN A 120 -6.59 -15.74 1.10
N ALA A 121 -6.49 -16.95 0.55
CA ALA A 121 -5.24 -17.51 0.03
C ALA A 121 -4.62 -16.67 -1.09
N ASN A 122 -5.38 -15.77 -1.74
CA ASN A 122 -4.90 -14.90 -2.80
C ASN A 122 -4.28 -13.59 -2.29
N PHE A 123 -4.26 -13.29 -0.98
CA PHE A 123 -3.58 -12.07 -0.46
C PHE A 123 -2.07 -12.05 -0.74
N PHE A 124 -1.45 -13.22 -0.87
CA PHE A 124 0.00 -13.36 -1.07
C PHE A 124 0.39 -13.95 -2.44
N LEU A 125 -0.59 -14.22 -3.32
CA LEU A 125 -0.40 -14.87 -4.63
C LEU A 125 -0.57 -13.90 -5.82
N GLN A 126 -0.46 -12.59 -5.60
CA GLN A 126 -0.47 -11.59 -6.67
C GLN A 126 0.89 -10.90 -6.81
#